data_AF-A0A2A1ZM13-F1
#
_entry.id   AF-A0A2A1ZM13-F1
#
_cell.length_a   1.000
_cell.length_b   1.000
_cell.length_c   1.000
_cell.angle_alpha   90.00
_cell.angle_beta   90.00
_cell.angle_gamma   90.00
#
_symmetry.space_group_name_H-M   'P 1'
#
loop_
_entity.id
_entity.type
_entity.pdbx_description
1 polymer ?
#
loop_
_entity_poly.entity_id
_entity_poly.type
_entity_poly.pdbx_seq_one_letter_code
_entity_poly.pdbx_strand_id
1 'polypeptide(L)'
;MIINVGEDIIFNINLNNPDQVLVSGVVINEVVYNSLVSNNDKSVITINIGEATLEGLLDIDISTLDLLIDENITSITLDYSSTLEVFKENSSVDADATIEIVKVESSSDIVDITGDTKVTYSVYLQNKDALDYTNIHIGANNLTYLDIIMYSPTHFSFSLDAVEGKNIIELEEIDFIRNGESIKVSQDYSNKEFVYGYDPVDIIYLDSSDDFSQISSNPSGLYVLANDIDMAGTFPGLYNITELFYGNGFKLSNVTMTNNIPDVTSSFSPNFGFVSNNYGFIMDVTFEDFNYTINNEYIDNQVNLGLIGNNEGVIKGINIIGDSSVTTNGFKVVHVGGLVGNNDGVITRSSTDINIDINSINTIYYLNETSIGGLVGSLNGGYVELSSTISDIDLAVNSASVGYYIGGLIGDMDNGTVINSYAKTNILSNEDSIAGGLVGYANANNNAVYYSYASGNISAYGYTGGLVGDIAQPTKVYNSFTDVNVYNLDYSYDGSLGIISIGNYVSEMINNCYYNENQIFSFNSVIVNNPNGYDYYLLHSTTNEEFNSEDFYMDNMFFNEYLYDFSNLDSIDNQYPVHK
;
A
#
# COMPACT_ATOMS: atom_id res chain seq x y z
N MET A 1 29.87 -6.07 -32.00
CA MET A 1 30.47 -4.94 -31.26
C MET A 1 29.34 -4.01 -30.87
N ILE A 2 29.23 -3.56 -29.62
CA ILE A 2 28.18 -2.61 -29.19
C ILE A 2 28.70 -1.20 -29.51
N ILE A 3 27.91 -0.37 -30.20
CA ILE A 3 28.27 0.99 -30.63
C ILE A 3 27.06 1.91 -30.37
N ASN A 4 27.29 3.12 -29.82
CA ASN A 4 26.21 4.06 -29.55
C ASN A 4 25.78 4.83 -30.81
N VAL A 5 24.52 5.30 -30.85
CA VAL A 5 24.02 6.15 -31.93
C VAL A 5 24.84 7.44 -32.01
N GLY A 6 25.28 7.80 -33.22
CA GLY A 6 26.12 8.96 -33.49
C GLY A 6 27.62 8.76 -33.28
N GLU A 7 28.07 7.55 -32.88
CA GLU A 7 29.50 7.22 -32.86
C GLU A 7 29.99 6.79 -34.26
N ASP A 8 31.21 7.21 -34.60
CA ASP A 8 31.91 6.84 -35.83
C ASP A 8 32.31 5.35 -35.80
N ILE A 9 32.02 4.64 -36.90
CA ILE A 9 32.44 3.24 -37.06
C ILE A 9 33.79 3.20 -37.76
N ILE A 10 34.83 2.87 -36.99
CA ILE A 10 36.23 2.89 -37.46
C ILE A 10 36.78 1.46 -37.63
N PHE A 11 37.28 1.18 -38.82
CA PHE A 11 38.01 -0.06 -39.15
C PHE A 11 39.51 0.18 -39.19
N ASN A 12 40.26 -0.69 -38.50
CA ASN A 12 41.73 -0.74 -38.60
C ASN A 12 42.15 -2.01 -39.33
N ILE A 13 42.80 -1.84 -40.47
CA ILE A 13 43.33 -2.93 -41.29
C ILE A 13 44.85 -2.93 -41.14
N ASN A 14 45.39 -3.96 -40.49
CA ASN A 14 46.84 -4.13 -40.37
C ASN A 14 47.37 -4.84 -41.62
N LEU A 15 48.24 -4.15 -42.36
CA LEU A 15 48.89 -4.70 -43.55
C LEU A 15 50.25 -5.31 -43.17
N ASN A 16 50.39 -6.61 -43.43
CA ASN A 16 51.72 -7.22 -43.45
C ASN A 16 52.36 -7.00 -44.83
N ASN A 17 52.91 -5.80 -45.03
CA ASN A 17 53.51 -5.40 -46.30
C ASN A 17 54.98 -4.99 -46.10
N PRO A 18 55.96 -5.78 -46.58
CA PRO A 18 57.38 -5.46 -46.41
C PRO A 18 57.81 -4.22 -47.21
N ASP A 19 57.04 -3.80 -48.22
CA ASP A 19 57.41 -2.76 -49.18
C ASP A 19 56.72 -1.40 -48.94
N GLN A 20 55.92 -1.24 -47.87
CA GLN A 20 55.24 0.01 -47.47
C GLN A 20 54.49 0.73 -48.61
N VAL A 21 53.53 0.03 -49.22
CA VAL A 21 52.70 0.59 -50.29
C VAL A 21 51.79 1.72 -49.76
N LEU A 22 51.68 2.81 -50.53
CA LEU A 22 50.73 3.90 -50.28
C LEU A 22 49.35 3.51 -50.80
N VAL A 23 48.39 3.38 -49.88
CA VAL A 23 46.99 3.10 -50.21
C VAL A 23 46.21 4.40 -50.15
N SER A 24 45.49 4.73 -51.23
CA SER A 24 44.73 5.98 -51.34
C SER A 24 43.24 5.83 -51.01
N GLY A 25 42.75 4.59 -50.89
CA GLY A 25 41.37 4.27 -50.53
C GLY A 25 41.10 2.77 -50.51
N VAL A 26 39.96 2.38 -49.96
CA VAL A 26 39.52 0.98 -49.85
C VAL A 26 38.11 0.85 -50.39
N VAL A 27 37.84 -0.23 -51.11
CA VAL A 27 36.51 -0.54 -51.64
C VAL A 27 35.87 -1.65 -50.81
N ILE A 28 34.65 -1.42 -50.32
CA ILE A 28 33.84 -2.39 -49.57
C ILE A 28 32.44 -2.38 -50.20
N ASN A 29 31.91 -3.54 -50.58
CA ASN A 29 30.58 -3.66 -51.23
C ASN A 29 30.38 -2.69 -52.43
N GLU A 30 31.38 -2.60 -53.31
CA GLU A 30 31.40 -1.67 -54.47
C GLU A 30 31.43 -0.16 -54.13
N VAL A 31 31.52 0.21 -52.84
CA VAL A 31 31.63 1.60 -52.39
C VAL A 31 33.09 1.95 -52.10
N VAL A 32 33.57 3.06 -52.67
CA VAL A 32 34.95 3.55 -52.50
C VAL A 32 35.04 4.51 -51.30
N TYR A 33 35.82 4.13 -50.30
CA TYR A 33 36.11 4.94 -49.12
C TYR A 33 37.52 5.54 -49.22
N ASN A 34 37.57 6.86 -49.48
CA ASN A 34 38.82 7.63 -49.60
C ASN A 34 39.17 8.42 -48.33
N SER A 35 38.25 8.47 -47.34
CA SER A 35 38.45 9.17 -46.06
C SER A 35 39.27 8.30 -45.11
N LEU A 36 40.59 8.34 -45.28
CA LEU A 36 41.53 7.75 -44.33
C LEU A 36 41.69 8.68 -43.12
N VAL A 37 41.51 8.12 -41.92
CA VAL A 37 41.84 8.84 -40.68
C VAL A 37 43.36 8.87 -40.56
N SER A 38 43.96 10.04 -40.34
CA SER A 38 45.42 10.20 -40.40
C SER A 38 46.12 9.27 -39.42
N ASN A 39 46.90 8.32 -39.93
CA ASN A 39 47.75 7.46 -39.11
C ASN A 39 49.21 7.66 -39.52
N ASN A 40 50.11 7.82 -38.55
CA ASN A 40 51.55 8.00 -38.81
C ASN A 40 52.24 6.69 -39.21
N ASP A 41 51.55 5.56 -39.04
CA ASP A 41 52.05 4.22 -39.35
C ASP A 41 51.51 3.73 -40.70
N LYS A 42 52.40 3.52 -41.67
CA LYS A 42 52.05 3.02 -43.02
C LYS A 42 51.66 1.55 -43.06
N SER A 43 51.78 0.84 -41.92
CA SER A 43 51.37 -0.56 -41.78
C SER A 43 49.92 -0.74 -41.32
N VAL A 44 49.22 0.34 -40.96
CA VAL A 44 47.81 0.29 -40.52
C VAL A 44 46.98 1.28 -41.34
N ILE A 45 45.94 0.76 -42.01
CA ILE A 45 44.97 1.58 -42.71
C ILE A 45 43.75 1.74 -41.80
N THR A 46 43.44 2.99 -41.46
CA THR A 46 42.27 3.33 -40.64
C THR A 46 41.22 4.03 -41.51
N ILE A 47 40.01 3.46 -41.56
CA ILE A 47 38.90 3.97 -42.39
C ILE A 47 37.69 4.22 -41.49
N ASN A 48 37.07 5.39 -41.64
CA ASN A 48 35.74 5.67 -41.10
C ASN A 48 34.71 5.40 -42.21
N ILE A 49 33.75 4.54 -41.93
CA ILE A 49 32.71 4.13 -42.89
C ILE A 49 31.34 4.80 -42.63
N GLY A 50 31.21 5.63 -41.60
CA GLY A 50 30.00 6.39 -41.27
C GLY A 50 29.65 6.38 -39.77
N GLU A 51 28.61 7.14 -39.41
CA GLU A 51 28.03 7.18 -38.06
C GLU A 51 26.91 6.15 -37.89
N ALA A 52 26.77 5.57 -36.70
CA ALA A 52 25.66 4.68 -36.38
C ALA A 52 24.31 5.44 -36.34
N THR A 53 23.32 5.01 -37.13
CA THR A 53 21.98 5.63 -37.21
C THR A 53 20.87 4.77 -36.57
N LEU A 54 19.69 5.35 -36.36
CA LEU A 54 18.57 4.72 -35.62
C LEU A 54 17.89 3.55 -36.35
N GLU A 55 18.08 3.41 -37.67
CA GLU A 55 17.40 2.38 -38.48
C GLU A 55 18.37 1.71 -39.46
N GLY A 56 18.57 0.40 -39.31
CA GLY A 56 19.20 -0.45 -40.33
C GLY A 56 20.29 -1.38 -39.80
N LEU A 57 20.18 -2.66 -40.19
CA LEU A 57 21.28 -3.61 -40.08
C LEU A 57 22.41 -3.13 -41.02
N LEU A 58 23.62 -2.84 -40.51
CA LEU A 58 24.76 -2.55 -41.37
C LEU A 58 25.49 -3.86 -41.69
N ASP A 59 25.01 -4.57 -42.72
CA ASP A 59 25.70 -5.76 -43.23
C ASP A 59 26.97 -5.34 -43.99
N ILE A 60 28.10 -5.42 -43.31
CA ILE A 60 29.41 -5.23 -43.94
C ILE A 60 29.95 -6.61 -44.30
N ASP A 61 29.67 -7.06 -45.52
CA ASP A 61 30.34 -8.21 -46.11
C ASP A 61 31.74 -7.82 -46.61
N ILE A 62 32.78 -8.31 -45.93
CA ILE A 62 34.18 -8.11 -46.33
C ILE A 62 34.69 -9.35 -47.09
N SER A 63 33.85 -9.92 -47.96
CA SER A 63 34.22 -11.08 -48.78
C SER A 63 35.28 -10.75 -49.84
N THR A 64 35.41 -9.48 -50.22
CA THR A 64 36.50 -8.94 -51.06
C THR A 64 36.98 -7.59 -50.53
N LEU A 65 38.29 -7.38 -50.50
CA LEU A 65 38.92 -6.11 -50.10
C LEU A 65 39.82 -5.64 -51.24
N ASP A 66 39.39 -4.62 -51.97
CA ASP A 66 40.19 -4.02 -53.04
C ASP A 66 40.90 -2.77 -52.51
N LEU A 67 42.21 -2.70 -52.75
CA LEU A 67 43.03 -1.54 -52.40
C LEU A 67 43.27 -0.68 -53.64
N LEU A 68 43.01 0.63 -53.52
CA LEU A 68 43.46 1.60 -54.52
C LEU A 68 44.92 1.97 -54.24
N ILE A 69 45.79 1.64 -55.19
CA ILE A 69 47.22 1.97 -55.15
C ILE A 69 47.53 2.76 -56.42
N ASP A 70 47.97 4.03 -56.27
CA ASP A 70 48.35 4.92 -57.38
C ASP A 70 47.32 4.91 -58.54
N GLU A 71 46.05 5.11 -58.22
CA GLU A 71 44.89 5.15 -59.14
C GLU A 71 44.58 3.84 -59.90
N ASN A 72 45.24 2.73 -59.58
CA ASN A 72 44.91 1.40 -60.09
C ASN A 72 44.29 0.52 -58.99
N ILE A 73 43.26 -0.24 -59.35
CA ILE A 73 42.62 -1.20 -58.45
C ILE A 73 43.41 -2.51 -58.51
N THR A 74 43.93 -2.94 -57.37
CA THR A 74 44.55 -4.26 -57.23
C THR A 74 43.74 -5.06 -56.23
N SER A 75 43.16 -6.17 -56.69
CA SER A 75 42.37 -7.04 -55.82
C SER A 75 43.29 -7.93 -54.97
N ILE A 76 43.19 -7.83 -53.65
CA ILE A 76 43.86 -8.75 -52.73
C ILE A 76 42.82 -9.77 -52.26
N THR A 77 43.02 -11.05 -52.59
CA THR A 77 42.20 -12.12 -52.03
C THR A 77 42.58 -12.33 -50.57
N LEU A 78 41.64 -12.10 -49.66
CA LEU A 78 41.82 -12.36 -48.23
C LEU A 78 41.65 -13.87 -47.96
N ASP A 79 42.59 -14.48 -47.23
CA ASP A 79 42.52 -15.90 -46.82
C ASP A 79 41.49 -16.16 -45.69
N TYR A 80 40.75 -15.13 -45.27
CA TYR A 80 39.70 -15.22 -44.26
C TYR A 80 38.51 -14.34 -44.65
N SER A 81 37.32 -14.94 -44.78
CA SER A 81 36.05 -14.22 -44.77
C SER A 81 35.56 -14.13 -43.33
N SER A 82 35.37 -12.92 -42.82
CA SER A 82 34.68 -12.70 -41.55
C SER A 82 33.50 -11.75 -41.80
N THR A 83 32.28 -12.27 -41.69
CA THR A 83 31.09 -11.44 -41.48
C THR A 83 31.16 -10.89 -40.05
N LEU A 84 31.18 -9.56 -39.92
CA LEU A 84 31.02 -8.90 -38.63
C LEU A 84 29.53 -8.61 -38.45
N GLU A 85 28.83 -9.50 -37.75
CA GLU A 85 27.46 -9.22 -37.30
C GLU A 85 27.52 -8.31 -36.06
N VAL A 86 27.02 -7.09 -36.22
CA VAL A 86 26.83 -6.16 -35.10
C VAL A 86 25.42 -6.37 -34.56
N PHE A 87 25.31 -7.10 -33.46
CA PHE A 87 24.05 -7.27 -32.74
C PHE A 87 23.78 -6.04 -31.88
N LYS A 88 22.57 -5.48 -32.02
CA LYS A 88 21.93 -4.66 -30.98
C LYS A 88 21.58 -5.59 -29.81
N GLU A 89 21.84 -5.16 -28.58
CA GLU A 89 21.07 -5.69 -27.43
C GLU A 89 19.60 -5.35 -27.71
N ASN A 90 18.86 -6.32 -28.25
CA ASN A 90 17.43 -6.38 -27.95
C ASN A 90 17.39 -6.36 -26.42
N SER A 91 16.95 -5.24 -25.87
CA SER A 91 16.55 -5.11 -24.49
C SER A 91 15.75 -6.35 -24.14
N SER A 92 16.36 -7.27 -23.39
CA SER A 92 15.63 -8.18 -22.54
C SER A 92 14.99 -7.30 -21.48
N VAL A 93 13.89 -6.64 -21.85
CA VAL A 93 12.92 -6.17 -20.88
C VAL A 93 12.47 -7.43 -20.16
N ASP A 94 12.56 -7.44 -18.84
CA ASP A 94 12.21 -8.59 -18.02
C ASP A 94 10.77 -9.01 -18.37
N ALA A 95 10.50 -10.31 -18.40
CA ALA A 95 9.15 -10.80 -18.75
C ALA A 95 8.08 -10.29 -17.76
N ASP A 96 8.54 -9.79 -16.61
CA ASP A 96 7.79 -9.40 -15.42
C ASP A 96 7.75 -7.87 -15.20
N ALA A 97 7.89 -7.07 -16.26
CA ALA A 97 7.65 -5.62 -16.23
C ALA A 97 6.31 -5.27 -15.56
N THR A 98 6.33 -4.88 -14.28
CA THR A 98 5.14 -4.46 -13.53
C THR A 98 4.98 -2.95 -13.58
N ILE A 99 3.75 -2.51 -13.85
CA ILE A 99 3.37 -1.12 -13.76
C ILE A 99 2.29 -0.98 -12.70
N GLU A 100 2.49 -0.06 -11.77
CA GLU A 100 1.60 0.11 -10.62
C GLU A 100 1.32 1.58 -10.35
N ILE A 101 0.08 1.88 -10.00
CA ILE A 101 -0.26 3.19 -9.45
C ILE A 101 0.15 3.18 -7.99
N VAL A 102 1.23 3.90 -7.69
CA VAL A 102 1.80 4.01 -6.34
C VAL A 102 0.92 4.92 -5.51
N LYS A 103 0.56 6.09 -6.06
CA LYS A 103 -0.24 7.06 -5.34
C LYS A 103 -0.94 8.04 -6.27
N VAL A 104 -2.13 8.46 -5.86
CA VAL A 104 -2.80 9.66 -6.35
C VAL A 104 -2.89 10.65 -5.20
N GLU A 105 -2.41 11.87 -5.42
CA GLU A 105 -2.46 12.93 -4.42
C GLU A 105 -3.08 14.18 -4.98
N SER A 106 -4.00 14.76 -4.22
CA SER A 106 -4.55 16.06 -4.52
C SER A 106 -3.62 17.17 -4.01
N SER A 107 -3.66 18.32 -4.67
CA SER A 107 -2.98 19.53 -4.20
C SER A 107 -3.57 20.09 -2.90
N SER A 108 -4.78 19.65 -2.54
CA SER A 108 -5.48 20.00 -1.30
C SER A 108 -6.62 19.03 -1.07
N ASP A 109 -6.78 18.59 0.19
CA ASP A 109 -7.86 17.70 0.63
C ASP A 109 -9.20 18.42 0.79
N ILE A 110 -9.12 19.74 0.99
CA ILE A 110 -10.28 20.62 1.11
C ILE A 110 -10.07 21.84 0.23
N VAL A 111 -11.11 22.24 -0.50
CA VAL A 111 -11.01 23.28 -1.51
C VAL A 111 -12.13 24.29 -1.36
N ASP A 112 -11.75 25.57 -1.31
CA ASP A 112 -12.66 26.70 -1.43
C ASP A 112 -13.16 26.79 -2.87
N ILE A 113 -14.47 26.63 -3.07
CA ILE A 113 -15.10 26.63 -4.41
C ILE A 113 -15.46 28.04 -4.90
N THR A 114 -15.00 29.11 -4.25
CA THR A 114 -15.27 30.47 -4.72
C THR A 114 -14.52 30.79 -6.02
N GLY A 115 -15.24 30.71 -7.15
CA GLY A 115 -14.70 31.01 -8.49
C GLY A 115 -14.37 29.73 -9.29
N ASP A 116 -13.43 29.84 -10.23
CA ASP A 116 -12.99 28.71 -11.07
C ASP A 116 -11.82 27.96 -10.39
N THR A 117 -12.05 27.41 -9.19
CA THR A 117 -11.00 26.71 -8.44
C THR A 117 -10.72 25.35 -9.06
N LYS A 118 -9.45 25.09 -9.38
CA LYS A 118 -8.98 23.80 -9.90
C LYS A 118 -8.19 23.05 -8.85
N VAL A 119 -8.45 21.75 -8.74
CA VAL A 119 -7.67 20.81 -7.94
C VAL A 119 -6.69 20.12 -8.88
N THR A 120 -5.40 20.15 -8.54
CA THR A 120 -4.38 19.41 -9.29
C THR A 120 -4.17 18.08 -8.61
N TYR A 121 -4.24 17.00 -9.38
CA TYR A 121 -3.95 15.65 -8.94
C TYR A 121 -2.63 15.21 -9.53
N SER A 122 -1.71 14.77 -8.68
CA SER A 122 -0.44 14.18 -9.07
C SER A 122 -0.55 12.67 -8.95
N VAL A 123 -0.12 11.97 -10.00
CA VAL A 123 -0.17 10.51 -10.09
C VAL A 123 1.26 10.01 -10.14
N TYR A 124 1.62 9.19 -9.16
CA TYR A 124 2.91 8.55 -9.03
C TYR A 124 2.77 7.08 -9.38
N LEU A 125 3.70 6.59 -10.19
CA LEU A 125 3.67 5.24 -10.72
C LEU A 125 5.01 4.53 -10.49
N GLN A 126 4.94 3.23 -10.25
CA GLN A 126 6.09 2.36 -10.42
C GLN A 126 6.08 1.89 -11.87
N ASN A 127 7.07 2.31 -12.63
CA ASN A 127 7.26 1.93 -14.03
C ASN A 127 8.74 1.62 -14.26
N LYS A 128 9.17 0.44 -13.78
CA LYS A 128 10.59 0.04 -13.74
C LYS A 128 11.23 0.05 -15.14
N ASP A 129 10.42 -0.22 -16.17
CA ASP A 129 10.87 -0.29 -17.57
C ASP A 129 10.69 1.02 -18.36
N ALA A 130 10.34 2.11 -17.67
CA ALA A 130 10.13 3.43 -18.26
C ALA A 130 9.23 3.40 -19.51
N LEU A 131 8.18 2.57 -19.48
CA LEU A 131 7.25 2.39 -20.58
C LEU A 131 6.50 3.69 -20.87
N ASP A 132 6.34 4.00 -22.15
CA ASP A 132 5.58 5.17 -22.58
C ASP A 132 4.08 4.96 -22.37
N TYR A 133 3.37 6.04 -22.06
CA TYR A 133 1.91 6.04 -21.92
C TYR A 133 1.23 6.28 -23.25
N THR A 134 0.07 5.64 -23.44
CA THR A 134 -0.81 5.92 -24.58
C THR A 134 -2.08 6.64 -24.22
N ASN A 135 -2.75 6.18 -23.16
CA ASN A 135 -4.02 6.75 -22.71
C ASN A 135 -4.08 6.67 -21.19
N ILE A 136 -4.73 7.66 -20.58
CA ILE A 136 -5.03 7.69 -19.15
C ILE A 136 -6.54 7.85 -19.02
N HIS A 137 -7.20 6.89 -18.37
CA HIS A 137 -8.63 6.90 -18.10
C HIS A 137 -8.87 7.16 -16.62
N ILE A 138 -9.63 8.21 -16.35
CA ILE A 138 -9.95 8.67 -15.00
C ILE A 138 -11.46 8.51 -14.83
N GLY A 139 -11.88 7.72 -13.86
CA GLY A 139 -13.27 7.32 -13.58
C GLY A 139 -14.20 8.45 -13.13
N ALA A 140 -13.73 9.69 -13.15
CA ALA A 140 -14.60 10.85 -12.94
C ALA A 140 -15.51 11.03 -14.16
N ASN A 141 -16.67 10.36 -14.16
CA ASN A 141 -17.83 10.63 -15.02
C ASN A 141 -17.49 11.26 -16.40
N ASN A 142 -16.92 10.50 -17.34
CA ASN A 142 -16.75 10.91 -18.74
C ASN A 142 -16.21 12.35 -18.97
N LEU A 143 -15.20 12.79 -18.22
CA LEU A 143 -14.53 14.05 -18.47
C LEU A 143 -13.47 13.88 -19.57
N THR A 144 -13.76 14.41 -20.75
CA THR A 144 -12.97 14.23 -21.99
C THR A 144 -12.00 15.39 -22.29
N TYR A 145 -11.88 16.36 -21.38
CA TYR A 145 -10.99 17.52 -21.54
C TYR A 145 -10.11 17.67 -20.31
N LEU A 146 -8.97 16.98 -20.33
CA LEU A 146 -7.99 17.01 -19.26
C LEU A 146 -6.67 17.54 -19.85
N ASP A 147 -6.16 18.66 -19.31
CA ASP A 147 -4.78 19.08 -19.55
C ASP A 147 -3.87 18.20 -18.67
N ILE A 148 -3.37 17.10 -19.24
CA ILE A 148 -2.38 16.23 -18.59
C ILE A 148 -0.99 16.81 -18.82
N ILE A 149 -0.24 17.00 -17.74
CA ILE A 149 1.16 17.42 -17.75
C ILE A 149 2.01 16.22 -17.35
N MET A 150 2.80 15.72 -18.30
CA MET A 150 3.74 14.62 -18.08
C MET A 150 5.07 15.17 -17.57
N TYR A 151 5.56 14.65 -16.44
CA TYR A 151 6.88 15.00 -15.92
C TYR A 151 7.92 13.91 -16.19
N SER A 152 7.51 12.64 -16.10
CA SER A 152 8.35 11.47 -16.36
C SER A 152 7.50 10.23 -16.68
N PRO A 153 8.11 9.10 -17.07
CA PRO A 153 7.46 7.77 -17.10
C PRO A 153 6.95 7.25 -15.76
N THR A 154 7.13 7.99 -14.66
CA THR A 154 6.67 7.62 -13.31
C THR A 154 5.82 8.69 -12.65
N HIS A 155 5.60 9.83 -13.29
CA HIS A 155 4.90 10.96 -12.70
C HIS A 155 4.23 11.83 -13.76
N PHE A 156 2.92 12.03 -13.60
CA PHE A 156 2.16 13.02 -14.34
C PHE A 156 1.13 13.68 -13.44
N SER A 157 0.62 14.83 -13.87
CA SER A 157 -0.48 15.51 -13.17
C SER A 157 -1.59 15.92 -14.13
N PHE A 158 -2.77 16.15 -13.57
CA PHE A 158 -3.89 16.74 -14.27
C PHE A 158 -4.69 17.63 -13.32
N SER A 159 -5.53 18.52 -13.86
CA SER A 159 -6.38 19.37 -13.03
C SER A 159 -7.86 19.22 -13.38
N LEU A 160 -8.71 19.26 -12.35
CA LEU A 160 -10.16 19.22 -12.46
C LEU A 160 -10.77 20.43 -11.76
N ASP A 161 -11.91 20.90 -12.25
CA ASP A 161 -12.68 21.93 -11.56
C ASP A 161 -13.26 21.34 -10.26
N ALA A 162 -13.06 22.03 -9.14
CA ALA A 162 -13.66 21.64 -7.87
C ALA A 162 -15.17 21.91 -7.92
N VAL A 163 -15.99 20.94 -7.49
CA VAL A 163 -17.42 21.18 -7.24
C VAL A 163 -17.74 21.07 -5.76
N GLU A 164 -18.83 21.71 -5.36
CA GLU A 164 -19.35 21.66 -3.99
C GLU A 164 -19.62 20.21 -3.55
N GLY A 165 -19.22 19.89 -2.32
CA GLY A 165 -19.40 18.59 -1.71
C GLY A 165 -18.28 17.59 -2.00
N LYS A 166 -18.64 16.30 -2.04
CA LYS A 166 -17.70 15.17 -2.14
C LYS A 166 -17.23 14.96 -3.59
N ASN A 167 -15.95 15.20 -3.83
CA ASN A 167 -15.29 14.82 -5.07
C ASN A 167 -14.47 13.55 -4.85
N ILE A 168 -14.74 12.51 -5.63
CA ILE A 168 -13.98 11.26 -5.62
C ILE A 168 -13.26 11.19 -6.96
N ILE A 169 -11.93 11.14 -6.91
CA ILE A 169 -11.12 10.85 -8.08
C ILE A 169 -10.63 9.42 -7.96
N GLU A 170 -11.00 8.62 -8.95
CA GLU A 170 -10.56 7.24 -9.11
C GLU A 170 -9.85 7.13 -10.46
N LEU A 171 -8.63 6.60 -10.46
CA LEU A 171 -7.97 6.20 -11.68
C LEU A 171 -8.40 4.77 -12.01
N GLU A 172 -9.14 4.60 -13.10
CA GLU A 172 -9.69 3.30 -13.48
C GLU A 172 -8.71 2.49 -14.34
N GLU A 173 -8.03 3.15 -15.28
CA GLU A 173 -7.16 2.46 -16.23
C GLU A 173 -6.07 3.39 -16.78
N ILE A 174 -4.84 2.88 -16.89
CA ILE A 174 -3.77 3.54 -17.64
C ILE A 174 -3.27 2.55 -18.70
N ASP A 175 -3.24 3.00 -19.96
CA ASP A 175 -2.73 2.23 -21.09
C ASP A 175 -1.27 2.60 -21.37
N PHE A 176 -0.40 1.60 -21.45
CA PHE A 176 1.03 1.73 -21.72
C PHE A 176 1.42 1.15 -23.08
N ILE A 177 2.60 1.47 -23.61
CA ILE A 177 3.17 0.84 -24.80
C ILE A 177 4.34 -0.06 -24.40
N ARG A 178 4.31 -1.31 -24.88
CA ARG A 178 5.47 -2.21 -24.88
C ARG A 178 5.67 -2.78 -26.27
N ASN A 179 6.87 -2.61 -26.84
CA ASN A 179 7.22 -3.09 -28.19
C ASN A 179 6.25 -2.61 -29.30
N GLY A 180 5.67 -1.42 -29.15
CA GLY A 180 4.69 -0.86 -30.09
C GLY A 180 3.26 -1.39 -29.93
N GLU A 181 3.01 -2.28 -28.96
CA GLU A 181 1.67 -2.76 -28.60
C GLU A 181 1.18 -2.05 -27.33
N SER A 182 -0.11 -1.70 -27.31
CA SER A 182 -0.74 -1.13 -26.12
C SER A 182 -1.04 -2.23 -25.10
N ILE A 183 -0.59 -2.05 -23.87
CA ILE A 183 -0.85 -2.90 -22.71
C ILE A 183 -1.75 -2.13 -21.76
N LYS A 184 -2.93 -2.69 -21.52
CA LYS A 184 -3.86 -2.23 -20.50
C LYS A 184 -3.41 -2.76 -19.15
N VAL A 185 -3.17 -1.87 -18.20
CA VAL A 185 -2.96 -2.25 -16.81
C VAL A 185 -4.18 -1.76 -16.03
N SER A 186 -5.15 -2.65 -15.84
CA SER A 186 -6.15 -2.49 -14.79
C SER A 186 -5.57 -3.07 -13.52
N GLN A 187 -5.26 -2.25 -12.53
CA GLN A 187 -4.98 -2.77 -11.20
C GLN A 187 -6.29 -3.04 -10.48
N ASP A 188 -6.33 -4.12 -9.71
CA ASP A 188 -7.43 -4.42 -8.78
C ASP A 188 -7.47 -3.43 -7.58
N TYR A 189 -6.57 -2.43 -7.54
CA TYR A 189 -6.48 -1.44 -6.47
C TYR A 189 -7.02 -0.10 -6.95
N SER A 190 -8.21 0.27 -6.47
CA SER A 190 -8.75 1.60 -6.68
C SER A 190 -7.96 2.61 -5.84
N ASN A 191 -6.95 3.24 -6.43
CA ASN A 191 -6.30 4.40 -5.85
C ASN A 191 -7.29 5.58 -5.87
N LYS A 192 -7.95 5.80 -4.73
CA LYS A 192 -8.95 6.85 -4.57
C LYS A 192 -8.35 8.01 -3.82
N GLU A 193 -8.50 9.20 -4.39
CA GLU A 193 -8.22 10.44 -3.67
C GLU A 193 -9.52 11.21 -3.49
N PHE A 194 -9.75 11.68 -2.27
CA PHE A 194 -10.97 12.35 -1.85
C PHE A 194 -10.70 13.81 -1.56
N VAL A 195 -11.50 14.69 -2.15
CA VAL A 195 -11.40 16.14 -1.96
C VAL A 195 -12.77 16.70 -1.63
N TYR A 196 -12.87 17.50 -0.58
CA TYR A 196 -14.11 18.15 -0.19
C TYR A 196 -14.14 19.60 -0.65
N GLY A 197 -15.12 19.97 -1.48
CA GLY A 197 -15.34 21.35 -1.91
C GLY A 197 -16.38 22.05 -1.03
N TYR A 198 -16.10 23.28 -0.56
CA TYR A 198 -17.01 24.05 0.29
C TYR A 198 -17.04 25.54 -0.02
N ASP A 199 -18.15 26.22 0.32
CA ASP A 199 -18.21 27.68 0.39
C ASP A 199 -17.73 28.19 1.77
N PRO A 200 -16.69 29.05 1.84
CA PRO A 200 -16.15 29.55 3.11
C PRO A 200 -17.16 30.24 4.02
N VAL A 201 -18.26 30.77 3.48
CA VAL A 201 -19.29 31.43 4.30
C VAL A 201 -20.09 30.46 5.17
N ASP A 202 -20.03 29.16 4.86
CA ASP A 202 -20.77 28.11 5.57
C ASP A 202 -19.93 27.43 6.67
N ILE A 203 -18.66 27.80 6.85
CA ILE A 203 -17.80 27.26 7.91
C ILE A 203 -18.25 27.74 9.29
N ILE A 204 -18.35 26.78 10.21
CA ILE A 204 -18.49 26.97 11.64
C ILE A 204 -17.15 26.63 12.31
N TYR A 205 -16.49 27.64 12.85
CA TYR A 205 -15.25 27.46 13.61
C TYR A 205 -15.54 27.01 15.05
N LEU A 206 -14.79 26.00 15.51
CA LEU A 206 -14.82 25.49 16.87
C LEU A 206 -13.53 25.93 17.58
N ASP A 207 -13.66 26.71 18.66
CA ASP A 207 -12.51 27.32 19.36
C ASP A 207 -12.49 26.93 20.86
N SER A 208 -13.50 26.17 21.29
CA SER A 208 -13.67 25.68 22.66
C SER A 208 -14.52 24.41 22.72
N SER A 209 -14.45 23.66 23.83
CA SER A 209 -15.25 22.45 24.06
C SER A 209 -16.77 22.71 23.99
N ASP A 210 -17.23 23.91 24.37
CA ASP A 210 -18.65 24.28 24.38
C ASP A 210 -19.22 24.36 22.95
N ASP A 211 -18.37 24.64 21.96
CA ASP A 211 -18.78 24.79 20.55
C ASP A 211 -19.22 23.45 19.92
N PHE A 212 -18.82 22.32 20.48
CA PHE A 212 -19.23 20.99 19.99
C PHE A 212 -20.73 20.72 20.16
N SER A 213 -21.42 21.48 21.02
CA SER A 213 -22.89 21.48 21.09
C SER A 213 -23.54 21.90 19.77
N GLN A 214 -22.85 22.69 18.94
CA GLN A 214 -23.31 23.15 17.63
C GLN A 214 -23.43 21.97 16.65
N ILE A 215 -22.49 21.02 16.68
CA ILE A 215 -22.52 19.81 15.83
C ILE A 215 -23.76 18.98 16.14
N SER A 216 -24.06 18.77 17.42
CA SER A 216 -25.25 18.03 17.84
C SER A 216 -26.55 18.70 17.37
N SER A 217 -26.56 20.03 17.23
CA SER A 217 -27.72 20.79 16.73
C SER A 217 -27.82 20.84 15.21
N ASN A 218 -26.71 20.69 14.50
CA ASN A 218 -26.62 20.74 13.04
C ASN A 218 -25.59 19.72 12.49
N PRO A 219 -25.94 18.42 12.40
CA PRO A 219 -25.02 17.39 11.90
C PRO A 219 -24.50 17.60 10.47
N SER A 220 -25.15 18.47 9.69
CA SER A 220 -24.81 18.82 8.31
C SER A 220 -24.02 20.12 8.20
N GLY A 221 -23.45 20.62 9.30
CA GLY A 221 -22.55 21.76 9.29
C GLY A 221 -21.15 21.42 8.77
N LEU A 222 -20.43 22.46 8.36
CA LEU A 222 -19.00 22.40 8.01
C LEU A 222 -18.19 22.90 9.20
N TYR A 223 -17.55 21.99 9.92
CA TYR A 223 -16.87 22.30 11.16
C TYR A 223 -15.36 22.32 10.98
N VAL A 224 -14.71 23.38 11.46
CA VAL A 224 -13.26 23.55 11.41
C VAL A 224 -12.73 23.91 12.79
N LEU A 225 -11.73 23.18 13.29
CA LEU A 225 -11.04 23.58 14.52
C LEU A 225 -10.22 24.85 14.28
N ALA A 226 -10.31 25.79 15.23
CA ALA A 226 -9.57 27.04 15.20
C ALA A 226 -8.32 27.03 16.09
N ASN A 227 -8.24 26.10 17.03
CA ASN A 227 -7.14 25.92 17.97
C ASN A 227 -7.09 24.47 18.50
N ASP A 228 -6.05 24.14 19.26
CA ASP A 228 -6.07 22.95 20.11
C ASP A 228 -7.09 23.14 21.24
N ILE A 229 -7.94 22.13 21.48
CA ILE A 229 -9.02 22.19 22.46
C ILE A 229 -8.84 21.10 23.51
N ASP A 230 -8.78 21.52 24.78
CA ASP A 230 -8.88 20.61 25.92
C ASP A 230 -10.35 20.25 26.16
N MET A 231 -10.67 18.96 26.03
CA MET A 231 -12.01 18.39 26.16
C MET A 231 -12.27 17.83 27.57
N ALA A 232 -11.40 18.13 28.55
CA ALA A 232 -11.54 17.67 29.92
C ALA A 232 -12.93 17.98 30.51
N GLY A 233 -13.66 16.94 30.90
CA GLY A 233 -15.02 17.03 31.40
C GLY A 233 -15.88 15.87 30.94
N THR A 234 -17.19 15.93 31.17
CA THR A 234 -18.12 14.92 30.66
C THR A 234 -18.59 15.32 29.27
N PHE A 235 -18.18 14.57 28.26
CA PHE A 235 -18.61 14.74 26.87
C PHE A 235 -19.57 13.61 26.48
N PRO A 236 -20.78 13.88 25.95
CA PRO A 236 -21.74 12.83 25.60
C PRO A 236 -21.46 12.13 24.26
N GLY A 237 -20.42 12.53 23.52
CA GLY A 237 -20.17 12.11 22.15
C GLY A 237 -20.93 12.96 21.11
N LEU A 238 -20.50 12.92 19.85
CA LEU A 238 -21.17 13.47 18.68
C LEU A 238 -22.04 12.39 18.04
N TYR A 239 -23.27 12.74 17.69
CA TYR A 239 -24.20 11.74 17.15
C TYR A 239 -23.91 11.43 15.69
N ASN A 240 -23.85 12.42 14.80
CA ASN A 240 -23.60 12.18 13.38
C ASN A 240 -22.77 13.31 12.77
N ILE A 241 -21.88 12.97 11.83
CA ILE A 241 -21.25 13.89 10.89
C ILE A 241 -21.75 13.54 9.50
N THR A 242 -22.44 14.47 8.82
CA THR A 242 -22.94 14.21 7.46
C THR A 242 -22.20 15.01 6.38
N GLU A 243 -21.49 16.07 6.77
CA GLU A 243 -20.74 16.92 5.83
C GLU A 243 -19.24 16.93 6.14
N LEU A 244 -18.73 17.92 6.89
CA LEU A 244 -17.29 18.07 7.15
C LEU A 244 -17.00 18.31 8.63
N PHE A 245 -16.05 17.57 9.18
CA PHE A 245 -15.34 17.88 10.40
C PHE A 245 -13.83 17.89 10.11
N TYR A 246 -13.25 19.07 10.07
CA TYR A 246 -11.84 19.29 9.76
C TYR A 246 -11.08 19.78 10.99
N GLY A 247 -10.11 18.97 11.43
CA GLY A 247 -9.22 19.29 12.53
C GLY A 247 -8.22 20.39 12.22
N ASN A 248 -7.96 20.67 10.95
CA ASN A 248 -7.01 21.72 10.53
C ASN A 248 -5.63 21.57 11.19
N GLY A 249 -5.21 20.33 11.45
CA GLY A 249 -3.96 20.00 12.13
C GLY A 249 -3.95 20.24 13.64
N PHE A 250 -5.07 20.67 14.23
CA PHE A 250 -5.20 20.89 15.67
C PHE A 250 -5.56 19.60 16.42
N LYS A 251 -5.40 19.68 17.75
CA LYS A 251 -5.62 18.57 18.67
C LYS A 251 -6.89 18.72 19.51
N LEU A 252 -7.47 17.58 19.87
CA LEU A 252 -8.47 17.44 20.92
C LEU A 252 -7.88 16.58 22.04
N SER A 253 -7.59 17.19 23.19
CA SER A 253 -6.95 16.51 24.32
C SER A 253 -7.96 16.11 25.42
N ASN A 254 -7.65 15.10 26.22
CA ASN A 254 -8.39 14.69 27.43
C ASN A 254 -9.88 14.35 27.19
N VAL A 255 -10.22 13.79 26.04
CA VAL A 255 -11.59 13.33 25.77
C VAL A 255 -11.88 12.12 26.64
N THR A 256 -12.71 12.27 27.66
CA THR A 256 -13.15 11.16 28.51
C THR A 256 -14.65 10.94 28.36
N MET A 257 -15.04 9.73 27.96
CA MET A 257 -16.43 9.32 27.84
C MET A 257 -16.70 8.08 28.66
N THR A 258 -17.86 8.04 29.32
CA THR A 258 -18.33 6.86 30.03
C THR A 258 -19.82 6.69 29.83
N ASN A 259 -20.22 5.61 29.15
CA ASN A 259 -21.62 5.32 28.90
C ASN A 259 -22.02 4.05 29.66
N ASN A 260 -23.05 4.16 30.50
CA ASN A 260 -23.72 3.01 31.12
C ASN A 260 -25.00 2.75 30.35
N ILE A 261 -25.05 1.68 29.58
CA ILE A 261 -26.22 1.35 28.77
C ILE A 261 -27.11 0.40 29.57
N PRO A 262 -28.32 0.82 29.97
CA PRO A 262 -29.27 -0.08 30.60
C PRO A 262 -29.74 -1.13 29.60
N ASP A 263 -30.19 -2.28 30.09
CA ASP A 263 -30.81 -3.36 29.30
C ASP A 263 -31.88 -2.79 28.37
N VAL A 264 -31.56 -2.73 27.06
CA VAL A 264 -32.47 -2.29 26.01
C VAL A 264 -32.66 -3.43 25.03
N THR A 265 -33.86 -3.99 25.04
CA THR A 265 -34.32 -5.04 24.11
C THR A 265 -34.67 -4.50 22.71
N SER A 266 -34.28 -3.27 22.39
CA SER A 266 -34.50 -2.69 21.06
C SER A 266 -33.57 -3.35 20.05
N SER A 267 -34.07 -3.76 18.88
CA SER A 267 -33.35 -4.48 17.81
C SER A 267 -32.33 -3.64 17.00
N PHE A 268 -31.76 -2.59 17.58
CA PHE A 268 -30.84 -1.68 16.90
C PHE A 268 -29.39 -2.04 17.24
N SER A 269 -28.48 -2.03 16.26
CA SER A 269 -27.04 -2.10 16.51
C SER A 269 -26.52 -0.69 16.83
N PRO A 270 -26.31 -0.32 18.10
CA PRO A 270 -25.89 1.05 18.42
C PRO A 270 -24.43 1.27 18.06
N ASN A 271 -24.14 2.50 17.63
CA ASN A 271 -22.79 2.96 17.30
C ASN A 271 -22.34 3.94 18.38
N PHE A 272 -21.17 3.69 18.95
CA PHE A 272 -20.62 4.46 20.06
C PHE A 272 -19.22 4.96 19.72
N GLY A 273 -18.97 6.21 20.08
CA GLY A 273 -17.68 6.84 19.94
C GLY A 273 -17.77 8.34 20.21
N PHE A 274 -16.67 9.04 19.96
CA PHE A 274 -16.67 10.49 19.83
C PHE A 274 -17.58 10.91 18.68
N VAL A 275 -17.68 10.08 17.63
CA VAL A 275 -18.70 10.19 16.57
C VAL A 275 -19.47 8.86 16.50
N SER A 276 -20.80 8.86 16.61
CA SER A 276 -21.57 7.62 16.42
C SER A 276 -21.60 7.20 14.96
N ASN A 277 -21.94 8.11 14.03
CA ASN A 277 -21.96 7.81 12.59
C ASN A 277 -21.24 8.89 11.77
N ASN A 278 -20.31 8.46 10.93
CA ASN A 278 -19.73 9.30 9.89
C ASN A 278 -20.32 8.94 8.54
N TYR A 279 -21.02 9.89 7.92
CA TYR A 279 -21.48 9.84 6.53
C TYR A 279 -20.74 10.87 5.64
N GLY A 280 -19.98 11.77 6.27
CA GLY A 280 -19.27 12.87 5.63
C GLY A 280 -17.76 12.65 5.62
N PHE A 281 -17.02 13.71 5.92
CA PHE A 281 -15.57 13.76 5.98
C PHE A 281 -15.10 14.12 7.38
N ILE A 282 -14.21 13.32 7.94
CA ILE A 282 -13.51 13.61 9.19
C ILE A 282 -12.02 13.63 8.85
N MET A 283 -11.39 14.79 8.98
CA MET A 283 -10.04 15.01 8.45
C MET A 283 -9.09 15.73 9.41
N ASP A 284 -7.82 15.36 9.39
CA ASP A 284 -6.68 16.08 9.97
C ASP A 284 -6.86 16.58 11.40
N VAL A 285 -7.33 15.70 12.28
CA VAL A 285 -7.43 15.95 13.72
C VAL A 285 -6.59 14.95 14.51
N THR A 286 -5.89 15.43 15.52
CA THR A 286 -5.21 14.57 16.49
C THR A 286 -6.04 14.49 17.78
N PHE A 287 -6.27 13.29 18.27
CA PHE A 287 -6.83 13.04 19.59
C PHE A 287 -5.70 12.64 20.54
N GLU A 288 -5.56 13.36 21.65
CA GLU A 288 -4.56 13.08 22.69
C GLU A 288 -5.27 12.68 23.97
N ASP A 289 -4.88 11.55 24.56
CA ASP A 289 -5.47 11.00 25.78
C ASP A 289 -7.00 10.75 25.63
N PHE A 290 -7.39 10.11 24.52
CA PHE A 290 -8.77 9.71 24.25
C PHE A 290 -9.14 8.44 25.04
N ASN A 291 -10.08 8.56 25.97
CA ASN A 291 -10.46 7.48 26.86
C ASN A 291 -11.97 7.24 26.79
N TYR A 292 -12.38 6.08 26.27
CA TYR A 292 -13.78 5.70 26.20
C TYR A 292 -14.06 4.39 26.92
N THR A 293 -14.81 4.46 28.02
CA THR A 293 -15.35 3.29 28.70
C THR A 293 -16.83 3.11 28.39
N ILE A 294 -17.22 1.90 28.02
CA ILE A 294 -18.62 1.53 27.85
C ILE A 294 -18.97 0.35 28.75
N ASN A 295 -20.01 0.54 29.55
CA ASN A 295 -20.51 -0.42 30.53
C ASN A 295 -21.90 -0.88 30.14
N ASN A 296 -22.12 -2.18 30.20
CA ASN A 296 -23.35 -2.81 29.80
C ASN A 296 -23.61 -4.04 30.66
N GLU A 297 -24.87 -4.35 30.90
CA GLU A 297 -25.24 -5.59 31.56
C GLU A 297 -25.90 -6.59 30.58
N TYR A 298 -26.57 -6.12 29.52
CA TYR A 298 -27.53 -6.92 28.73
C TYR A 298 -27.88 -6.41 27.30
N ILE A 299 -27.00 -5.75 26.54
CA ILE A 299 -27.35 -5.55 25.10
C ILE A 299 -27.25 -6.88 24.36
N ASP A 300 -28.39 -7.33 23.83
CA ASP A 300 -28.52 -8.56 23.04
C ASP A 300 -28.06 -8.40 21.58
N ASN A 301 -27.73 -7.19 21.13
CA ASN A 301 -27.34 -6.84 19.77
C ASN A 301 -25.85 -6.58 19.60
N GLN A 302 -25.44 -6.56 18.34
CA GLN A 302 -24.14 -6.06 17.89
C GLN A 302 -23.98 -4.58 18.22
N VAL A 303 -22.81 -4.20 18.70
CA VAL A 303 -22.45 -2.83 19.04
C VAL A 303 -21.19 -2.46 18.28
N ASN A 304 -21.15 -1.28 17.66
CA ASN A 304 -19.93 -0.79 17.03
C ASN A 304 -19.30 0.28 17.91
N LEU A 305 -18.02 0.14 18.21
CA LEU A 305 -17.30 0.97 19.16
C LEU A 305 -15.92 1.37 18.64
N GLY A 306 -15.59 2.64 18.79
CA GLY A 306 -14.23 3.17 18.65
C GLY A 306 -14.22 4.66 18.95
N LEU A 307 -13.21 5.40 18.45
CA LEU A 307 -13.34 6.84 18.31
C LEU A 307 -14.59 7.19 17.46
N ILE A 308 -14.83 6.39 16.42
CA ILE A 308 -15.97 6.48 15.52
C ILE A 308 -16.72 5.14 15.57
N GLY A 309 -18.02 5.17 15.85
CA GLY A 309 -18.81 3.94 15.93
C GLY A 309 -19.00 3.29 14.56
N ASN A 310 -19.58 4.01 13.61
CA ASN A 310 -19.81 3.56 12.23
C ASN A 310 -19.28 4.58 11.22
N ASN A 311 -18.59 4.11 10.19
CA ASN A 311 -18.09 4.93 9.10
C ASN A 311 -18.62 4.43 7.75
N GLU A 312 -19.40 5.27 7.07
CA GLU A 312 -19.77 5.16 5.65
C GLU A 312 -19.16 6.32 4.81
N GLY A 313 -18.49 7.26 5.49
CA GLY A 313 -17.86 8.43 4.92
C GLY A 313 -16.37 8.25 4.62
N VAL A 314 -15.62 9.34 4.74
CA VAL A 314 -14.17 9.39 4.59
C VAL A 314 -13.54 9.83 5.91
N ILE A 315 -12.53 9.09 6.34
CA ILE A 315 -11.68 9.38 7.48
C ILE A 315 -10.25 9.53 6.92
N LYS A 316 -9.62 10.69 7.11
CA LYS A 316 -8.30 10.98 6.56
C LYS A 316 -7.44 11.73 7.57
N GLY A 317 -6.19 11.33 7.80
CA GLY A 317 -5.30 12.12 8.66
C GLY A 317 -5.69 12.13 10.14
N ILE A 318 -6.38 11.09 10.64
CA ILE A 318 -6.74 11.03 12.06
C ILE A 318 -5.63 10.36 12.84
N ASN A 319 -5.16 11.01 13.90
CA ASN A 319 -4.13 10.48 14.77
C ASN A 319 -4.67 10.34 16.19
N ILE A 320 -4.55 9.17 16.81
CA ILE A 320 -4.82 8.98 18.24
C ILE A 320 -3.48 8.72 18.93
N ILE A 321 -3.16 9.49 19.98
CA ILE A 321 -1.89 9.42 20.70
C ILE A 321 -2.10 9.53 22.22
N GLY A 322 -1.01 9.34 22.97
CA GLY A 322 -1.01 9.51 24.43
C GLY A 322 -1.60 8.32 25.16
N ASP A 323 -2.02 8.53 26.40
CA ASP A 323 -2.62 7.50 27.25
C ASP A 323 -4.10 7.31 26.85
N SER A 324 -4.31 6.76 25.65
CA SER A 324 -5.64 6.53 25.07
C SER A 324 -6.11 5.10 25.28
N SER A 325 -7.42 4.91 25.52
CA SER A 325 -8.01 3.57 25.63
C SER A 325 -9.48 3.49 25.20
N VAL A 326 -9.87 2.31 24.74
CA VAL A 326 -11.26 1.87 24.59
C VAL A 326 -11.48 0.67 25.49
N THR A 327 -12.39 0.80 26.45
CA THR A 327 -12.70 -0.26 27.41
C THR A 327 -14.16 -0.70 27.30
N THR A 328 -14.41 -2.00 27.17
CA THR A 328 -15.77 -2.57 27.18
C THR A 328 -15.99 -3.49 28.35
N ASN A 329 -17.15 -3.32 29.01
CA ASN A 329 -17.57 -4.12 30.14
C ASN A 329 -19.00 -4.65 29.91
N GLY A 330 -19.17 -5.98 29.84
CA GLY A 330 -20.45 -6.69 29.90
C GLY A 330 -21.27 -6.73 28.60
N PHE A 331 -20.61 -6.77 27.45
CA PHE A 331 -21.28 -6.87 26.14
C PHE A 331 -21.47 -8.30 25.68
N LYS A 332 -22.33 -8.51 24.68
CA LYS A 332 -22.56 -9.82 24.04
C LYS A 332 -21.85 -9.95 22.69
N VAL A 333 -21.88 -8.88 21.89
CA VAL A 333 -21.35 -8.80 20.53
C VAL A 333 -20.86 -7.39 20.30
N VAL A 334 -19.59 -7.22 19.96
CA VAL A 334 -19.04 -5.89 19.72
C VAL A 334 -18.08 -5.93 18.54
N HIS A 335 -18.19 -4.96 17.65
CA HIS A 335 -17.09 -4.57 16.78
C HIS A 335 -16.34 -3.44 17.48
N VAL A 336 -15.14 -3.71 17.97
CA VAL A 336 -14.30 -2.75 18.66
C VAL A 336 -13.12 -2.41 17.79
N GLY A 337 -13.03 -1.17 17.34
CA GLY A 337 -11.82 -0.60 16.75
C GLY A 337 -11.23 0.45 17.66
N GLY A 338 -9.91 0.63 17.63
CA GLY A 338 -9.29 1.82 18.21
C GLY A 338 -9.79 3.10 17.54
N LEU A 339 -9.88 3.09 16.20
CA LEU A 339 -10.42 4.19 15.41
C LEU A 339 -11.90 3.99 15.08
N VAL A 340 -12.27 2.87 14.45
CA VAL A 340 -13.63 2.64 13.93
C VAL A 340 -14.22 1.31 14.37
N GLY A 341 -15.43 1.30 14.92
CA GLY A 341 -16.16 0.05 15.20
C GLY A 341 -16.50 -0.71 13.91
N ASN A 342 -17.35 -0.14 13.06
CA ASN A 342 -17.72 -0.67 11.76
C ASN A 342 -17.33 0.28 10.63
N ASN A 343 -16.61 -0.21 9.62
CA ASN A 343 -16.15 0.58 8.49
C ASN A 343 -16.67 0.03 7.16
N ASP A 344 -17.62 0.74 6.56
CA ASP A 344 -18.09 0.56 5.18
C ASP A 344 -17.51 1.65 4.24
N GLY A 345 -16.92 2.70 4.83
CA GLY A 345 -16.32 3.84 4.15
C GLY A 345 -14.82 3.71 3.92
N VAL A 346 -14.15 4.86 3.84
CA VAL A 346 -12.70 4.96 3.63
C VAL A 346 -12.00 5.44 4.89
N ILE A 347 -10.88 4.80 5.22
CA ILE A 347 -9.88 5.25 6.19
C ILE A 347 -8.55 5.36 5.44
N THR A 348 -7.94 6.54 5.47
CA THR A 348 -6.62 6.73 4.85
C THR A 348 -5.72 7.62 5.71
N ARG A 349 -4.40 7.41 5.64
CA ARG A 349 -3.41 8.27 6.32
C ARG A 349 -3.70 8.47 7.81
N SER A 350 -4.20 7.44 8.51
CA SER A 350 -4.63 7.54 9.90
C SER A 350 -3.80 6.63 10.80
N SER A 351 -3.46 7.10 12.01
CA SER A 351 -2.64 6.34 12.96
C SER A 351 -3.29 6.29 14.34
N THR A 352 -3.17 5.16 15.04
CA THR A 352 -3.67 5.04 16.42
C THR A 352 -2.62 4.45 17.34
N ASP A 353 -2.37 5.10 18.46
CA ASP A 353 -1.72 4.56 19.65
C ASP A 353 -2.79 4.47 20.75
N ILE A 354 -3.42 3.30 20.90
CA ILE A 354 -4.61 3.14 21.75
C ILE A 354 -4.75 1.72 22.30
N ASN A 355 -4.98 1.60 23.61
CA ASN A 355 -5.21 0.31 24.25
C ASN A 355 -6.68 -0.11 24.13
N ILE A 356 -6.93 -1.40 23.94
CA ILE A 356 -8.28 -1.96 23.82
C ILE A 356 -8.46 -3.05 24.87
N ASP A 357 -9.31 -2.78 25.86
CA ASP A 357 -9.58 -3.68 26.99
C ASP A 357 -11.00 -4.24 26.91
N ILE A 358 -11.13 -5.57 26.89
CA ILE A 358 -12.41 -6.27 26.87
C ILE A 358 -12.54 -7.14 28.14
N ASN A 359 -13.19 -6.61 29.18
CA ASN A 359 -13.12 -7.20 30.53
C ASN A 359 -14.24 -8.18 30.89
N SER A 360 -15.36 -8.19 30.16
CA SER A 360 -16.49 -9.09 30.44
C SER A 360 -17.41 -9.20 29.25
N ILE A 361 -17.75 -10.43 28.85
CA ILE A 361 -18.78 -10.71 27.85
C ILE A 361 -19.85 -11.63 28.44
N ASN A 362 -21.12 -11.22 28.37
CA ASN A 362 -22.24 -11.94 28.97
C ASN A 362 -22.80 -12.96 27.96
N THR A 363 -22.59 -14.24 28.24
CA THR A 363 -22.80 -15.31 27.25
C THR A 363 -24.04 -16.13 27.54
N ILE A 364 -25.07 -15.95 26.71
CA ILE A 364 -26.29 -16.75 26.79
C ILE A 364 -26.63 -17.42 25.43
N TYR A 365 -26.01 -17.05 24.29
CA TYR A 365 -26.37 -17.61 22.97
C TYR A 365 -25.21 -17.70 21.95
N TYR A 366 -25.17 -18.80 21.19
CA TYR A 366 -24.10 -19.31 20.33
C TYR A 366 -24.08 -18.79 18.87
N LEU A 367 -24.51 -17.57 18.57
CA LEU A 367 -24.78 -17.17 17.16
C LEU A 367 -24.12 -15.90 16.64
N ASN A 368 -23.41 -15.13 17.47
CA ASN A 368 -22.78 -13.88 17.03
C ASN A 368 -21.34 -13.79 17.54
N GLU A 369 -20.43 -13.31 16.69
CA GLU A 369 -18.99 -13.21 16.95
C GLU A 369 -18.59 -11.77 17.33
N THR A 370 -17.57 -11.63 18.17
CA THR A 370 -17.02 -10.33 18.59
C THR A 370 -15.75 -10.05 17.80
N SER A 371 -15.69 -8.90 17.15
CA SER A 371 -14.58 -8.51 16.26
C SER A 371 -13.81 -7.35 16.88
N ILE A 372 -12.51 -7.51 17.07
CA ILE A 372 -11.65 -6.54 17.75
C ILE A 372 -10.47 -6.25 16.84
N GLY A 373 -10.27 -4.99 16.47
CA GLY A 373 -9.12 -4.55 15.72
C GLY A 373 -8.46 -3.35 16.37
N GLY A 374 -7.12 -3.27 16.32
CA GLY A 374 -6.39 -2.10 16.82
C GLY A 374 -6.81 -0.81 16.08
N LEU A 375 -7.19 -0.90 14.81
CA LEU A 375 -7.74 0.21 14.03
C LEU A 375 -9.25 0.07 13.80
N VAL A 376 -9.70 -1.07 13.26
CA VAL A 376 -11.10 -1.30 12.85
C VAL A 376 -11.65 -2.60 13.43
N GLY A 377 -12.81 -2.56 14.08
CA GLY A 377 -13.48 -3.76 14.57
C GLY A 377 -13.95 -4.67 13.44
N SER A 378 -14.79 -4.14 12.54
CA SER A 378 -15.28 -4.82 11.34
C SER A 378 -15.12 -3.93 10.10
N LEU A 379 -14.50 -4.48 9.05
CA LEU A 379 -14.30 -3.84 7.76
C LEU A 379 -15.24 -4.50 6.74
N ASN A 380 -16.36 -3.84 6.44
CA ASN A 380 -17.46 -4.39 5.63
C ASN A 380 -17.64 -3.60 4.32
N GLY A 381 -16.97 -4.04 3.25
CA GLY A 381 -16.95 -3.34 1.96
C GLY A 381 -16.11 -2.05 1.94
N GLY A 382 -15.54 -1.66 3.08
CA GLY A 382 -14.72 -0.46 3.22
C GLY A 382 -13.26 -0.64 2.79
N TYR A 383 -12.53 0.48 2.83
CA TYR A 383 -11.14 0.59 2.38
C TYR A 383 -10.25 1.19 3.48
N VAL A 384 -9.09 0.58 3.73
CA VAL A 384 -8.06 1.06 4.68
C VAL A 384 -6.73 1.20 3.94
N GLU A 385 -6.15 2.40 3.96
CA GLU A 385 -4.91 2.69 3.25
C GLU A 385 -3.95 3.55 4.06
N LEU A 386 -2.64 3.34 3.96
CA LEU A 386 -1.62 4.21 4.59
C LEU A 386 -1.92 4.46 6.06
N SER A 387 -2.43 3.43 6.73
CA SER A 387 -2.95 3.55 8.08
C SER A 387 -2.26 2.56 9.00
N SER A 388 -2.12 2.96 10.25
CA SER A 388 -1.35 2.19 11.20
C SER A 388 -1.96 2.16 12.58
N THR A 389 -1.59 1.13 13.34
CA THR A 389 -1.94 1.04 14.76
C THR A 389 -0.77 0.50 15.56
N ILE A 390 -0.61 1.09 16.74
CA ILE A 390 0.20 0.61 17.85
C ILE A 390 -0.80 0.45 18.98
N SER A 391 -0.91 -0.75 19.53
CA SER A 391 -1.96 -1.02 20.51
C SER A 391 -1.63 -2.24 21.35
N ASP A 392 -2.14 -2.27 22.57
CA ASP A 392 -2.29 -3.51 23.32
C ASP A 392 -3.78 -3.88 23.34
N ILE A 393 -4.10 -5.08 22.86
CA ILE A 393 -5.44 -5.67 22.93
C ILE A 393 -5.43 -6.73 24.02
N ASP A 394 -6.18 -6.49 25.10
CA ASP A 394 -6.38 -7.44 26.19
C ASP A 394 -7.85 -7.93 26.21
N LEU A 395 -8.04 -9.17 25.79
CA LEU A 395 -9.31 -9.89 25.91
C LEU A 395 -9.23 -10.78 27.15
N ALA A 396 -9.78 -10.28 28.25
CA ALA A 396 -9.80 -10.94 29.56
C ALA A 396 -11.24 -11.36 29.94
N VAL A 397 -11.86 -12.22 29.13
CA VAL A 397 -13.23 -12.70 29.37
C VAL A 397 -13.21 -14.12 29.97
N ASN A 398 -14.35 -14.61 30.42
CA ASN A 398 -14.48 -15.95 31.00
C ASN A 398 -15.69 -16.64 30.37
N SER A 399 -15.63 -16.90 29.06
CA SER A 399 -16.71 -17.60 28.38
C SER A 399 -16.32 -18.49 27.21
N ALA A 400 -16.63 -19.76 27.37
CA ALA A 400 -16.35 -20.84 26.44
C ALA A 400 -17.34 -20.97 25.26
N SER A 401 -17.99 -19.89 24.79
CA SER A 401 -19.10 -20.01 23.81
C SER A 401 -19.26 -18.87 22.81
N VAL A 402 -18.30 -17.95 22.70
CA VAL A 402 -18.30 -16.85 21.72
C VAL A 402 -17.07 -16.98 20.84
N GLY A 403 -17.24 -16.84 19.53
CA GLY A 403 -16.10 -16.71 18.60
C GLY A 403 -15.54 -15.29 18.67
N TYR A 404 -14.24 -15.17 18.92
CA TYR A 404 -13.53 -13.90 18.97
C TYR A 404 -12.65 -13.75 17.73
N TYR A 405 -12.83 -12.68 16.97
CA TYR A 405 -11.99 -12.34 15.83
C TYR A 405 -11.13 -11.16 16.21
N ILE A 406 -9.82 -11.38 16.33
CA ILE A 406 -8.90 -10.39 16.89
C ILE A 406 -7.82 -10.12 15.87
N GLY A 407 -7.84 -8.93 15.27
CA GLY A 407 -6.78 -8.47 14.38
C GLY A 407 -5.95 -7.40 15.04
N GLY A 408 -4.65 -7.37 14.75
CA GLY A 408 -3.85 -6.20 15.13
C GLY A 408 -4.37 -4.94 14.45
N LEU A 409 -4.75 -5.02 13.17
CA LEU A 409 -5.35 -3.91 12.42
C LEU A 409 -6.88 -4.01 12.34
N ILE A 410 -7.39 -5.14 11.82
CA ILE A 410 -8.80 -5.37 11.49
C ILE A 410 -9.31 -6.64 12.18
N GLY A 411 -10.36 -6.55 12.99
CA GLY A 411 -10.94 -7.75 13.64
C GLY A 411 -11.55 -8.73 12.65
N ASP A 412 -12.59 -8.29 11.94
CA ASP A 412 -13.29 -9.04 10.89
C ASP A 412 -13.28 -8.28 9.57
N MET A 413 -13.01 -8.98 8.48
CA MET A 413 -12.93 -8.42 7.14
C MET A 413 -13.92 -9.13 6.20
N ASP A 414 -14.91 -8.38 5.72
CA ASP A 414 -15.96 -8.81 4.80
C ASP A 414 -16.01 -7.90 3.57
N ASN A 415 -15.51 -8.38 2.44
CA ASN A 415 -15.33 -7.62 1.20
C ASN A 415 -14.47 -6.35 1.39
N GLY A 416 -13.56 -6.37 2.37
CA GLY A 416 -12.69 -5.26 2.71
C GLY A 416 -11.38 -5.26 1.92
N THR A 417 -10.76 -4.09 1.81
CA THR A 417 -9.43 -3.93 1.20
C THR A 417 -8.51 -3.16 2.15
N VAL A 418 -7.34 -3.73 2.43
CA VAL A 418 -6.26 -3.15 3.24
C VAL A 418 -5.03 -2.99 2.37
N ILE A 419 -4.50 -1.77 2.28
CA ILE A 419 -3.36 -1.44 1.42
C ILE A 419 -2.36 -0.60 2.17
N ASN A 420 -1.07 -0.87 1.98
CA ASN A 420 0.01 -0.07 2.54
C ASN A 420 -0.24 0.26 4.02
N SER A 421 -0.52 -0.73 4.88
CA SER A 421 -0.96 -0.48 6.25
C SER A 421 -0.27 -1.43 7.23
N TYR A 422 -0.16 -1.05 8.50
CA TYR A 422 0.56 -1.90 9.45
C TYR A 422 0.04 -1.88 10.88
N ALA A 423 0.31 -2.97 11.59
CA ALA A 423 -0.02 -3.12 13.01
C ALA A 423 1.19 -3.51 13.84
N LYS A 424 1.47 -2.74 14.89
CA LYS A 424 2.37 -3.10 15.98
C LYS A 424 1.55 -3.34 17.24
N THR A 425 0.67 -4.33 17.14
CA THR A 425 -0.33 -4.61 18.17
C THR A 425 0.00 -5.87 18.95
N ASN A 426 0.16 -5.76 20.27
CA ASN A 426 0.23 -6.96 21.09
C ASN A 426 -1.17 -7.45 21.39
N ILE A 427 -1.43 -8.72 21.12
CA ILE A 427 -2.71 -9.37 21.35
C ILE A 427 -2.55 -10.37 22.49
N LEU A 428 -3.34 -10.21 23.54
CA LEU A 428 -3.50 -11.17 24.61
C LEU A 428 -4.98 -11.60 24.67
N SER A 429 -5.24 -12.88 24.40
CA SER A 429 -6.56 -13.48 24.52
C SER A 429 -6.50 -14.68 25.46
N ASN A 430 -7.34 -14.66 26.50
CA ASN A 430 -7.48 -15.78 27.41
C ASN A 430 -8.58 -16.79 27.00
N GLU A 431 -9.19 -16.60 25.83
CA GLU A 431 -10.28 -17.43 25.28
C GLU A 431 -9.95 -17.98 23.90
N ASP A 432 -10.75 -18.96 23.48
CA ASP A 432 -10.73 -19.51 22.12
C ASP A 432 -11.06 -18.42 21.09
N SER A 433 -10.12 -18.15 20.19
CA SER A 433 -10.13 -16.97 19.33
C SER A 433 -9.47 -17.27 17.98
N ILE A 434 -9.85 -16.48 16.98
CA ILE A 434 -9.14 -16.37 15.70
C ILE A 434 -8.36 -15.07 15.75
N ALA A 435 -7.04 -15.16 15.96
CA ALA A 435 -6.18 -14.01 16.14
C ALA A 435 -5.18 -13.87 14.98
N GLY A 436 -5.11 -12.70 14.39
CA GLY A 436 -4.19 -12.38 13.30
C GLY A 436 -3.42 -11.08 13.55
N GLY A 437 -2.16 -11.02 13.12
CA GLY A 437 -1.34 -9.81 13.30
C GLY A 437 -1.88 -8.59 12.55
N LEU A 438 -2.46 -8.78 11.36
CA LEU A 438 -3.20 -7.75 10.62
C LEU A 438 -4.70 -7.97 10.72
N VAL A 439 -5.18 -9.13 10.27
CA VAL A 439 -6.61 -9.44 10.15
C VAL A 439 -6.94 -10.66 10.99
N GLY A 440 -7.92 -10.56 11.88
CA GLY A 440 -8.40 -11.71 12.65
C GLY A 440 -9.05 -12.75 11.73
N TYR A 441 -10.19 -12.39 11.14
CA TYR A 441 -10.99 -13.29 10.31
C TYR A 441 -11.31 -12.66 8.95
N ALA A 442 -11.08 -13.40 7.86
CA ALA A 442 -11.38 -12.97 6.50
C ALA A 442 -12.51 -13.82 5.91
N ASN A 443 -13.73 -13.25 5.87
CA ASN A 443 -14.98 -14.00 5.66
C ASN A 443 -15.57 -13.95 4.25
N ALA A 444 -14.96 -13.24 3.29
CA ALA A 444 -15.56 -13.04 1.97
C ALA A 444 -14.57 -13.15 0.79
N ASN A 445 -15.12 -13.41 -0.40
CA ASN A 445 -14.37 -13.76 -1.61
C ASN A 445 -13.59 -12.60 -2.25
N ASN A 446 -13.89 -11.36 -1.88
CA ASN A 446 -13.27 -10.16 -2.45
C ASN A 446 -12.36 -9.45 -1.44
N ASN A 447 -11.99 -10.15 -0.38
CA ASN A 447 -11.06 -9.64 0.62
C ASN A 447 -9.64 -9.50 0.06
N ALA A 448 -8.95 -8.46 0.48
CA ALA A 448 -7.69 -8.09 -0.12
C ALA A 448 -6.76 -7.38 0.89
N VAL A 449 -5.52 -7.86 1.01
CA VAL A 449 -4.45 -7.30 1.86
C VAL A 449 -3.19 -7.16 1.02
N TYR A 450 -2.69 -5.93 0.89
CA TYR A 450 -1.55 -5.59 0.05
C TYR A 450 -0.54 -4.72 0.78
N TYR A 451 0.74 -4.96 0.54
CA TYR A 451 1.82 -4.07 1.01
C TYR A 451 1.78 -3.79 2.51
N SER A 452 1.34 -4.77 3.30
CA SER A 452 0.98 -4.55 4.69
C SER A 452 1.79 -5.44 5.62
N TYR A 453 1.95 -5.04 6.88
CA TYR A 453 2.75 -5.83 7.81
C TYR A 453 2.30 -5.79 9.27
N ALA A 454 2.64 -6.83 10.01
CA ALA A 454 2.42 -6.90 11.46
C ALA A 454 3.71 -7.22 12.22
N SER A 455 3.85 -6.67 13.44
CA SER A 455 5.04 -6.86 14.29
C SER A 455 4.77 -6.96 15.80
N GLY A 456 3.53 -6.80 16.26
CA GLY A 456 3.19 -6.98 17.67
C GLY A 456 2.88 -8.44 18.01
N ASN A 457 3.21 -8.88 19.23
CA ASN A 457 3.16 -10.30 19.59
C ASN A 457 1.72 -10.80 19.82
N ILE A 458 1.43 -12.07 19.53
CA ILE A 458 0.12 -12.67 19.74
C ILE A 458 0.23 -13.81 20.75
N SER A 459 -0.56 -13.75 21.82
CA SER A 459 -0.77 -14.83 22.78
C SER A 459 -2.27 -15.12 22.89
N ALA A 460 -2.72 -16.21 22.26
CA ALA A 460 -4.15 -16.50 22.12
C ALA A 460 -4.42 -18.01 22.09
N TYR A 461 -5.65 -18.42 22.41
CA TYR A 461 -6.13 -19.79 22.17
C TYR A 461 -6.85 -19.85 20.82
N GLY A 462 -6.87 -21.02 20.18
CA GLY A 462 -7.59 -21.22 18.91
C GLY A 462 -6.70 -21.08 17.67
N TYR A 463 -7.16 -20.35 16.66
CA TYR A 463 -6.47 -20.15 15.39
C TYR A 463 -5.62 -18.88 15.44
N THR A 464 -4.32 -19.01 15.21
CA THR A 464 -3.38 -17.89 15.38
C THR A 464 -2.48 -17.70 14.16
N GLY A 465 -2.46 -16.48 13.62
CA GLY A 465 -1.77 -16.12 12.38
C GLY A 465 -0.87 -14.89 12.53
N GLY A 466 0.36 -14.94 12.04
CA GLY A 466 1.26 -13.78 12.03
C GLY A 466 0.76 -12.60 11.15
N LEU A 467 0.00 -12.89 10.09
CA LEU A 467 -0.68 -11.92 9.23
C LEU A 467 -2.20 -12.04 9.36
N VAL A 468 -2.74 -13.23 9.08
CA VAL A 468 -4.19 -13.49 9.07
C VAL A 468 -4.52 -14.69 9.95
N GLY A 469 -5.47 -14.51 10.87
CA GLY A 469 -5.90 -15.56 11.79
C GLY A 469 -6.61 -16.70 11.06
N ASP A 470 -7.63 -16.44 10.25
CA ASP A 470 -8.29 -17.45 9.40
C ASP A 470 -8.85 -16.84 8.11
N ILE A 471 -8.77 -17.62 7.03
CA ILE A 471 -9.31 -17.31 5.71
C ILE A 471 -10.43 -18.31 5.40
N ALA A 472 -11.66 -17.92 5.72
CA ALA A 472 -12.84 -18.73 5.47
C ALA A 472 -13.30 -18.71 4.01
N GLN A 473 -12.97 -17.64 3.28
CA GLN A 473 -13.24 -17.48 1.86
C GLN A 473 -12.00 -16.94 1.14
N PRO A 474 -11.83 -17.27 -0.16
CA PRO A 474 -10.86 -16.65 -1.07
C PRO A 474 -10.46 -15.21 -0.70
N THR A 475 -9.26 -15.02 -0.14
CA THR A 475 -8.71 -13.71 0.25
C THR A 475 -7.33 -13.51 -0.36
N LYS A 476 -7.12 -12.39 -1.05
CA LYS A 476 -5.82 -12.03 -1.64
C LYS A 476 -4.91 -11.45 -0.55
N VAL A 477 -3.79 -12.10 -0.25
CA VAL A 477 -2.75 -11.59 0.66
C VAL A 477 -1.42 -11.53 -0.08
N TYR A 478 -1.02 -10.33 -0.48
CA TYR A 478 0.09 -10.13 -1.42
C TYR A 478 1.10 -9.15 -0.85
N ASN A 479 2.37 -9.36 -1.16
CA ASN A 479 3.43 -8.38 -0.89
C ASN A 479 3.42 -7.93 0.58
N SER A 480 3.24 -8.85 1.52
CA SER A 480 2.99 -8.53 2.93
C SER A 480 3.91 -9.33 3.84
N PHE A 481 4.30 -8.78 5.00
CA PHE A 481 5.25 -9.48 5.89
C PHE A 481 4.85 -9.45 7.36
N THR A 482 5.43 -10.36 8.14
CA THR A 482 5.21 -10.40 9.58
C THR A 482 6.51 -10.60 10.35
N ASP A 483 6.64 -9.91 11.49
CA ASP A 483 7.62 -10.17 12.55
C ASP A 483 6.94 -10.49 13.92
N VAL A 484 5.65 -10.82 13.88
CA VAL A 484 4.89 -11.26 15.05
C VAL A 484 5.44 -12.56 15.65
N ASN A 485 5.79 -12.56 16.95
CA ASN A 485 5.90 -13.83 17.68
C ASN A 485 4.50 -14.35 18.03
N VAL A 486 4.24 -15.62 17.71
CA VAL A 486 2.92 -16.26 17.92
C VAL A 486 3.02 -17.34 19.00
N TYR A 487 2.29 -17.14 20.08
CA TYR A 487 2.15 -18.05 21.21
C TYR A 487 0.72 -18.60 21.25
N ASN A 488 0.49 -19.74 20.60
CA ASN A 488 -0.78 -20.44 20.72
C ASN A 488 -0.84 -21.16 22.07
N LEU A 489 -1.83 -20.82 22.88
CA LEU A 489 -1.98 -21.30 24.26
C LEU A 489 -2.84 -22.57 24.36
N ASP A 490 -3.40 -23.06 23.26
CA ASP A 490 -4.29 -24.23 23.25
C ASP A 490 -3.54 -25.56 23.50
N TYR A 491 -4.24 -26.49 24.16
CA TYR A 491 -3.84 -27.88 24.38
C TYR A 491 -4.41 -28.85 23.33
N SER A 492 -5.41 -28.42 22.56
CA SER A 492 -6.10 -29.27 21.59
C SER A 492 -5.39 -29.26 20.22
N TYR A 493 -5.33 -30.42 19.56
CA TYR A 493 -4.67 -30.60 18.26
C TYR A 493 -5.45 -29.97 17.08
N ASP A 494 -6.55 -29.28 17.34
CA ASP A 494 -7.41 -28.67 16.33
C ASP A 494 -7.07 -27.18 16.08
N GLY A 495 -6.31 -26.54 17.00
CA GLY A 495 -5.79 -25.19 16.78
C GLY A 495 -4.65 -25.18 15.75
N SER A 496 -4.74 -24.28 14.77
CA SER A 496 -3.67 -24.01 13.83
C SER A 496 -2.84 -22.81 14.27
N LEU A 497 -1.60 -22.79 13.82
CA LEU A 497 -0.66 -21.71 14.01
C LEU A 497 0.10 -21.56 12.70
N GLY A 498 0.40 -20.32 12.30
CA GLY A 498 1.12 -20.05 11.06
C GLY A 498 1.29 -18.55 10.84
N ILE A 499 1.80 -18.18 9.68
CA ILE A 499 1.69 -16.80 9.19
C ILE A 499 0.24 -16.52 8.75
N ILE A 500 -0.38 -17.53 8.14
CA ILE A 500 -1.80 -17.59 7.83
C ILE A 500 -2.28 -18.93 8.38
N SER A 501 -3.22 -18.93 9.33
CA SER A 501 -3.48 -20.13 10.15
C SER A 501 -4.28 -21.20 9.41
N ILE A 502 -5.25 -20.82 8.56
CA ILE A 502 -6.01 -21.76 7.73
C ILE A 502 -6.38 -21.07 6.42
N GLY A 503 -6.27 -21.78 5.30
CA GLY A 503 -7.05 -21.46 4.13
C GLY A 503 -7.30 -22.71 3.29
N ASN A 504 -8.57 -23.13 3.23
CA ASN A 504 -8.99 -24.21 2.34
C ASN A 504 -8.89 -23.81 0.84
N TYR A 505 -8.37 -22.61 0.52
CA TYR A 505 -8.42 -21.92 -0.78
C TYR A 505 -7.08 -21.27 -1.23
N VAL A 506 -5.96 -21.66 -0.62
CA VAL A 506 -4.69 -20.91 -0.59
C VAL A 506 -3.82 -20.84 -1.85
N SER A 507 -3.90 -21.75 -2.82
CA SER A 507 -2.77 -21.90 -3.77
C SER A 507 -2.59 -20.81 -4.83
N GLU A 508 -3.55 -19.90 -5.01
CA GLU A 508 -3.46 -18.81 -6.00
C GLU A 508 -3.66 -17.40 -5.41
N MET A 509 -3.86 -17.30 -4.08
CA MET A 509 -4.31 -16.05 -3.44
C MET A 509 -3.37 -15.53 -2.35
N ILE A 510 -2.30 -16.26 -2.06
CA ILE A 510 -1.20 -15.78 -1.22
C ILE A 510 0.03 -15.73 -2.11
N ASN A 511 0.64 -14.55 -2.21
CA ASN A 511 1.80 -14.39 -3.08
C ASN A 511 2.79 -13.40 -2.48
N ASN A 512 4.07 -13.73 -2.58
CA ASN A 512 5.15 -12.80 -2.21
C ASN A 512 5.02 -12.28 -0.77
N CYS A 513 4.70 -13.20 0.15
CA CYS A 513 4.52 -12.92 1.57
C CYS A 513 5.69 -13.46 2.38
N TYR A 514 6.18 -12.67 3.34
CA TYR A 514 7.43 -12.93 4.04
C TYR A 514 7.28 -13.00 5.56
N TYR A 515 8.22 -13.65 6.22
CA TYR A 515 8.29 -13.73 7.68
C TYR A 515 9.73 -13.77 8.16
N ASN A 516 9.98 -13.34 9.40
CA ASN A 516 11.32 -13.38 9.98
C ASN A 516 11.65 -14.79 10.42
N GLU A 517 12.82 -15.28 10.04
CA GLU A 517 13.33 -16.58 10.49
C GLU A 517 13.51 -16.66 12.02
N ASN A 518 13.62 -15.50 12.69
CA ASN A 518 13.78 -15.40 14.14
C ASN A 518 12.47 -15.31 14.92
N GLN A 519 11.31 -15.21 14.24
CA GLN A 519 10.02 -15.25 14.92
C GLN A 519 9.83 -16.54 15.68
N ILE A 520 9.30 -16.42 16.89
CA ILE A 520 8.96 -17.53 17.74
C ILE A 520 7.52 -17.92 17.45
N PHE A 521 7.35 -19.19 17.09
CA PHE A 521 6.06 -19.84 17.04
C PHE A 521 6.03 -20.92 18.10
N SER A 522 5.02 -20.93 18.97
CA SER A 522 4.90 -21.95 20.01
C SER A 522 3.47 -22.42 20.25
N PHE A 523 3.33 -23.70 20.56
CA PHE A 523 2.12 -24.29 21.13
C PHE A 523 2.38 -24.61 22.60
N ASN A 524 1.60 -24.03 23.51
CA ASN A 524 1.71 -24.28 24.94
C ASN A 524 3.18 -24.22 25.44
N SER A 525 3.88 -23.14 25.08
CA SER A 525 5.30 -22.91 25.37
C SER A 525 6.31 -23.86 24.69
N VAL A 526 5.88 -24.72 23.76
CA VAL A 526 6.77 -25.56 22.95
C VAL A 526 6.99 -24.92 21.60
N ILE A 527 8.24 -24.56 21.30
CA ILE A 527 8.62 -23.93 20.02
C ILE A 527 8.42 -24.90 18.85
N VAL A 528 7.85 -24.39 17.76
CA VAL A 528 7.62 -25.11 16.50
C VAL A 528 8.51 -24.54 15.40
N ASN A 529 9.33 -25.38 14.79
CA ASN A 529 10.30 -24.96 13.76
C ASN A 529 9.71 -24.90 12.34
N ASN A 530 8.48 -25.37 12.14
CA ASN A 530 7.76 -25.25 10.87
C ASN A 530 6.29 -24.91 11.14
N PRO A 531 5.99 -23.64 11.40
CA PRO A 531 4.65 -23.21 11.75
C PRO A 531 3.67 -23.35 10.56
N ASN A 532 4.14 -23.23 9.31
CA ASN A 532 3.26 -22.98 8.16
C ASN A 532 2.55 -24.21 7.55
N GLY A 533 2.48 -25.35 8.25
CA GLY A 533 1.65 -26.50 7.85
C GLY A 533 1.75 -26.90 6.36
N TYR A 534 0.60 -26.95 5.67
CA TYR A 534 0.50 -27.30 4.24
C TYR A 534 0.80 -26.14 3.27
N ASP A 535 0.96 -24.91 3.79
CA ASP A 535 1.07 -23.67 3.00
C ASP A 535 2.51 -23.18 2.85
N TYR A 536 3.46 -24.00 3.28
CA TYR A 536 4.89 -23.72 3.33
C TYR A 536 5.52 -23.28 2.00
N TYR A 537 4.90 -23.59 0.85
CA TYR A 537 5.45 -23.24 -0.47
C TYR A 537 5.10 -21.83 -0.95
N LEU A 538 4.17 -21.14 -0.28
CA LEU A 538 3.68 -19.81 -0.70
C LEU A 538 4.23 -18.66 0.16
N LEU A 539 5.02 -18.99 1.19
CA LEU A 539 5.54 -18.07 2.19
C LEU A 539 7.07 -18.15 2.23
N HIS A 540 7.72 -17.01 2.34
CA HIS A 540 9.17 -16.87 2.25
C HIS A 540 9.76 -16.47 3.61
N SER A 541 10.68 -17.27 4.14
CA SER A 541 11.48 -16.85 5.31
C SER A 541 12.50 -15.81 4.88
N THR A 542 12.77 -14.84 5.76
CA THR A 542 13.78 -13.80 5.58
C THR A 542 14.66 -13.71 6.81
N THR A 543 15.90 -13.33 6.57
CA THR A 543 16.89 -13.06 7.62
C THR A 543 16.70 -11.66 8.21
N ASN A 544 17.27 -11.42 9.39
CA ASN A 544 17.35 -10.05 9.92
C ASN A 544 18.14 -9.11 9.01
N GLU A 545 19.11 -9.61 8.24
CA GLU A 545 19.87 -8.77 7.29
C GLU A 545 18.97 -8.28 6.16
N GLU A 546 18.08 -9.14 5.66
CA GLU A 546 17.11 -8.78 4.62
C GLU A 546 16.08 -7.77 5.13
N PHE A 547 15.53 -7.95 6.34
CA PHE A 547 14.63 -6.94 6.92
C PHE A 547 15.32 -5.62 7.29
N ASN A 548 16.65 -5.60 7.39
CA ASN A 548 17.43 -4.39 7.56
C ASN A 548 17.91 -3.78 6.23
N SER A 549 17.39 -4.28 5.09
CA SER A 549 17.72 -3.82 3.75
C SER A 549 16.54 -3.13 3.09
N GLU A 550 16.70 -1.85 2.75
CA GLU A 550 15.72 -1.11 1.93
C GLU A 550 15.45 -1.81 0.59
N ASP A 551 16.51 -2.31 -0.06
CA ASP A 551 16.42 -3.03 -1.33
C ASP A 551 15.52 -4.26 -1.23
N PHE A 552 15.49 -4.94 -0.07
CA PHE A 552 14.59 -6.08 0.14
C PHE A 552 13.13 -5.66 -0.03
N TYR A 553 12.70 -4.60 0.66
CA TYR A 553 11.33 -4.10 0.59
C TYR A 553 10.97 -3.57 -0.81
N MET A 554 11.89 -2.84 -1.45
CA MET A 554 11.65 -2.23 -2.76
C MET A 554 11.62 -3.25 -3.91
N ASP A 555 12.55 -4.21 -3.90
CA ASP A 555 12.70 -5.16 -5.02
C ASP A 555 11.88 -6.42 -4.85
N ASN A 556 11.76 -6.91 -3.61
CA ASN A 556 11.05 -8.15 -3.34
C ASN A 556 9.63 -7.90 -2.88
N MET A 557 9.34 -6.85 -2.11
CA MET A 557 7.98 -6.59 -1.62
C MET A 557 7.24 -5.52 -2.42
N PHE A 558 7.91 -4.86 -3.37
CA PHE A 558 7.37 -3.73 -4.13
C PHE A 558 6.85 -2.60 -3.24
N PHE A 559 7.38 -2.47 -2.02
CA PHE A 559 7.11 -1.27 -1.23
C PHE A 559 7.73 -0.09 -1.96
N ASN A 560 7.22 1.10 -1.69
CA ASN A 560 7.65 2.30 -2.39
C ASN A 560 8.25 3.31 -1.42
N GLU A 561 9.44 3.81 -1.74
CA GLU A 561 10.10 4.89 -0.99
C GLU A 561 9.26 6.15 -0.91
N TYR A 562 8.28 6.36 -1.77
CA TYR A 562 7.35 7.49 -1.65
C TYR A 562 6.43 7.34 -0.42
N LEU A 563 6.01 6.11 -0.13
CA LEU A 563 5.03 5.81 0.92
C LEU A 563 5.68 5.41 2.25
N TYR A 564 6.89 4.85 2.19
CA TYR A 564 7.57 4.27 3.34
C TYR A 564 8.93 4.91 3.60
N ASP A 565 9.23 5.14 4.88
CA ASP A 565 10.53 5.55 5.39
C ASP A 565 11.33 4.31 5.83
N PHE A 566 12.44 4.05 5.14
CA PHE A 566 13.37 2.96 5.41
C PHE A 566 14.64 3.42 6.16
N SER A 567 14.72 4.68 6.57
CA SER A 567 15.96 5.24 7.13
C SER A 567 16.37 4.66 8.48
N ASN A 568 15.44 4.03 9.21
CA ASN A 568 15.64 3.50 10.56
C ASN A 568 15.23 2.03 10.68
N LEU A 569 15.59 1.20 9.69
CA LEU A 569 15.34 -0.25 9.77
C LEU A 569 16.27 -0.91 10.79
N ASP A 570 15.67 -1.59 11.77
CA ASP A 570 16.37 -2.45 12.71
C ASP A 570 15.41 -3.53 13.25
N SER A 571 15.42 -4.69 12.60
CA SER A 571 14.61 -5.85 13.00
C SER A 571 15.01 -6.43 14.36
N ILE A 572 16.18 -6.10 14.90
CA ILE A 572 16.59 -6.54 16.24
C ILE A 572 15.92 -5.68 17.31
N ASP A 573 15.76 -4.39 17.02
CA ASP A 573 15.09 -3.40 17.88
C ASP A 573 13.60 -3.19 17.51
N ASN A 574 13.03 -4.07 16.68
CA ASN A 574 11.64 -4.03 16.18
C ASN A 574 11.29 -2.69 15.52
N GLN A 575 12.24 -2.13 14.76
CA GLN A 575 12.05 -0.97 13.90
C GLN A 575 11.87 -1.44 12.45
N TYR A 576 10.73 -1.08 11.87
CA TYR A 576 10.26 -1.49 10.56
C TYR A 576 9.90 -0.26 9.71
N PRO A 577 9.70 -0.40 8.39
CA PRO A 577 9.31 0.71 7.55
C PRO A 577 8.01 1.36 8.04
N VAL A 578 8.03 2.66 8.31
CA VAL A 578 6.84 3.44 8.70
C VAL A 578 6.37 4.31 7.54
N HIS A 579 5.14 4.83 7.60
CA HIS A 579 4.70 5.79 6.59
C HIS A 579 5.51 7.10 6.67
N LYS A 580 5.83 7.69 5.52
CA LYS A 580 6.56 8.96 5.40
C LYS A 580 5.75 10.19 5.82
#